data_AF-A0A109QIW9-F1
#
_entry.id   AF-A0A109QIW9-F1
#
_cell.length_a   1.000
_cell.length_b   1.000
_cell.length_c   1.000
_cell.angle_alpha   90.00
_cell.angle_beta   90.00
_cell.angle_gamma   90.00
#
_symmetry.space_group_name_H-M   'P 1'
#
loop_
_entity.id
_entity.type
_entity.pdbx_description
1 polymer ?
#
loop_
_entity_poly.entity_id
_entity_poly.type
_entity_poly.pdbx_seq_one_letter_code
_entity_poly.pdbx_strand_id
1 'polypeptide(L)'
;MDVRGVANFFKRYIRNSNETESSFWINIVDILIVVIAVAALIYVYGLNMNTSLKIGVSLLLLIVTIRYVIKKYRVFTVQHEEKKGITRLVLLDEEGESVKEWYIQGETSLLIGKNSSQNEVDIDLSDAEYASLISKQHAVLNYAAGNWYIEDIDSKNGIGVKKANKSTKRRLENQTPYRIDSGDIIYIANTRILFK
;
A
#
# COMPACT_ATOMS: atom_id res chain seq x y z
N MET A 1 7.28 -15.19 -35.35
CA MET A 1 7.11 -15.61 -33.94
C MET A 1 8.00 -14.74 -33.10
N ASP A 2 7.43 -13.92 -32.22
CA ASP A 2 8.18 -12.97 -31.40
C ASP A 2 8.89 -13.69 -30.26
N VAL A 3 10.22 -13.73 -30.35
CA VAL A 3 11.13 -14.38 -29.40
C VAL A 3 11.05 -13.73 -28.01
N ARG A 4 10.65 -12.45 -27.94
CA ARG A 4 10.51 -11.71 -26.67
C ARG A 4 9.26 -12.12 -25.90
N GLY A 5 8.17 -12.44 -26.60
CA GLY A 5 6.94 -12.95 -25.99
C GLY A 5 7.14 -14.33 -25.33
N VAL A 6 7.88 -15.21 -25.97
CA VAL A 6 8.20 -16.55 -25.45
C VAL A 6 9.10 -16.45 -24.21
N ALA A 7 10.16 -15.64 -24.26
CA ALA A 7 11.05 -15.45 -23.12
C ALA A 7 10.32 -14.85 -21.89
N ASN A 8 9.41 -13.90 -22.10
CA ASN A 8 8.61 -13.32 -21.02
C ASN A 8 7.55 -14.30 -20.48
N PHE A 9 6.98 -15.16 -21.33
CA PHE A 9 6.08 -16.22 -20.92
C PHE A 9 6.78 -17.27 -20.04
N PHE A 10 7.95 -17.75 -20.46
CA PHE A 10 8.74 -18.69 -19.64
C PHE A 10 9.24 -18.06 -18.34
N LYS A 11 9.66 -16.79 -18.36
CA LYS A 11 10.08 -16.05 -17.16
C LYS A 11 8.93 -15.87 -16.16
N ARG A 12 7.70 -15.66 -16.64
CA ARG A 12 6.49 -15.57 -15.82
C ARG A 12 6.06 -16.95 -15.29
N TYR A 13 6.19 -18.00 -16.09
CA TYR A 13 5.89 -19.38 -15.67
C TYR A 13 6.85 -19.86 -14.56
N ILE A 14 8.16 -19.64 -14.72
CA ILE A 14 9.18 -20.02 -13.74
C ILE A 14 9.06 -19.21 -12.44
N ARG A 15 8.69 -17.92 -12.52
CA ARG A 15 8.47 -17.09 -11.33
C ARG A 15 7.25 -17.55 -10.52
N ASN A 16 6.17 -17.93 -11.20
CA ASN A 16 4.93 -18.39 -10.54
C ASN A 16 5.06 -19.80 -9.94
N SER A 17 5.87 -20.69 -10.54
CA SER A 17 6.16 -22.01 -9.98
C SER A 17 7.04 -21.94 -8.71
N ASN A 18 7.94 -20.95 -8.62
CA ASN A 18 8.78 -20.77 -7.43
C ASN A 18 8.02 -20.16 -6.23
N GLU A 19 6.96 -19.37 -6.47
CA GLU A 19 6.12 -18.84 -5.38
C GLU A 19 5.22 -19.93 -4.76
N THR A 20 4.74 -20.87 -5.57
CA THR A 20 3.92 -22.00 -5.10
C THR A 20 4.76 -23.05 -4.35
N GLU A 21 5.95 -23.40 -4.85
CA GLU A 21 6.87 -24.31 -4.14
C GLU A 21 7.41 -23.72 -2.82
N SER A 22 7.76 -22.43 -2.79
CA SER A 22 8.27 -21.81 -1.56
C SER A 22 7.19 -21.72 -0.47
N SER A 23 5.94 -21.45 -0.82
CA SER A 23 4.83 -21.44 0.16
C SER A 23 4.57 -22.81 0.79
N PHE A 24 4.73 -23.90 0.04
CA PHE A 24 4.51 -25.26 0.54
C PHE A 24 5.61 -25.69 1.53
N TRP A 25 6.88 -25.44 1.19
CA TRP A 25 8.00 -25.73 2.10
C TRP A 25 7.93 -24.93 3.41
N ILE A 26 7.53 -23.66 3.34
CA ILE A 26 7.34 -22.81 4.53
C ILE A 26 6.25 -23.39 5.43
N ASN A 27 5.11 -23.79 4.87
CA ASN A 27 4.02 -24.40 5.63
C ASN A 27 4.43 -25.72 6.29
N ILE A 28 5.23 -26.56 5.61
CA ILE A 28 5.76 -27.81 6.20
C ILE A 28 6.66 -27.51 7.41
N VAL A 29 7.56 -26.54 7.27
CA VAL A 29 8.48 -26.14 8.35
C VAL A 29 7.69 -25.62 9.56
N ASP A 30 6.66 -24.80 9.33
CA ASP A 30 5.79 -24.29 10.38
C ASP A 30 5.04 -25.42 11.13
N ILE A 31 4.51 -26.41 10.39
CA ILE A 31 3.87 -27.58 10.99
C ILE A 31 4.86 -28.38 11.84
N LEU A 32 6.08 -28.60 11.35
CA LEU A 32 7.12 -29.30 12.11
C LEU A 32 7.50 -28.56 13.40
N ILE A 33 7.60 -27.23 13.36
CA ILE A 33 7.87 -26.40 14.54
C ILE A 33 6.75 -26.57 15.57
N VAL A 34 5.49 -26.54 15.14
CA VAL A 34 4.33 -26.73 16.03
C VAL A 34 4.35 -28.12 16.67
N VAL A 35 4.61 -29.17 15.89
CA VAL A 35 4.68 -30.55 16.41
C VAL A 35 5.78 -30.69 17.47
N ILE A 36 6.97 -30.15 17.22
CA ILE A 36 8.09 -30.19 18.18
C ILE A 36 7.74 -29.40 19.45
N ALA A 37 7.13 -28.22 19.31
CA ALA A 37 6.71 -27.41 20.45
C ALA A 37 5.67 -28.14 21.33
N VAL A 38 4.67 -28.79 20.71
CA VAL A 38 3.66 -29.56 21.42
C VAL A 38 4.28 -30.78 22.13
N ALA A 39 5.17 -31.51 21.46
CA ALA A 39 5.86 -32.65 22.06
C ALA A 39 6.71 -32.23 23.28
N ALA A 40 7.40 -31.08 23.19
CA ALA A 40 8.16 -30.53 24.30
C ALA A 40 7.27 -30.17 25.50
N LEU A 41 6.09 -29.59 25.25
CA LEU A 41 5.12 -29.28 26.31
C LEU A 41 4.58 -30.56 26.97
N ILE A 42 4.25 -31.58 26.19
CA ILE A 42 3.79 -32.88 26.71
C ILE A 42 4.87 -33.51 27.60
N TYR A 43 6.13 -33.49 27.15
CA TYR A 43 7.25 -34.00 27.94
C TYR A 43 7.40 -33.25 29.28
N VAL A 44 7.41 -31.92 29.24
CA VAL A 44 7.62 -31.08 30.43
C VAL A 44 6.48 -31.20 31.44
N TYR A 45 5.23 -31.23 30.99
CA TYR A 45 4.08 -31.21 31.91
C TYR A 45 3.56 -32.61 32.28
N GLY A 46 3.63 -33.57 31.37
CA GLY A 46 3.07 -34.91 31.53
C GLY A 46 4.06 -35.96 32.05
N LEU A 47 5.31 -35.95 31.59
CA LEU A 47 6.30 -36.98 31.94
C LEU A 47 7.32 -36.52 32.97
N ASN A 48 7.55 -35.22 33.08
CA ASN A 48 8.54 -34.67 34.00
C ASN A 48 7.94 -34.30 35.36
N MET A 49 8.55 -34.81 36.44
CA MET A 49 8.14 -34.49 37.83
C MET A 49 8.85 -33.25 38.40
N ASN A 50 9.83 -32.68 37.69
CA ASN A 50 10.55 -31.50 38.16
C ASN A 50 9.71 -30.23 38.04
N THR A 51 9.22 -29.73 39.17
CA THR A 51 8.42 -28.50 39.25
C THR A 51 9.19 -27.28 38.73
N SER A 52 10.51 -27.21 38.95
CA SER A 52 11.35 -26.08 38.49
C SER A 52 11.36 -25.93 36.96
N LEU A 53 11.34 -27.04 36.22
CA LEU A 53 11.30 -26.99 34.75
C LEU A 53 9.94 -26.48 34.24
N LYS A 54 8.84 -26.87 34.89
CA LYS A 54 7.49 -26.39 34.54
C LYS A 54 7.36 -24.88 34.75
N ILE A 55 7.92 -24.36 35.84
CA ILE A 55 7.92 -22.92 36.13
C ILE A 55 8.75 -22.16 35.09
N GLY A 56 9.95 -22.65 34.75
CA GLY A 56 10.82 -22.01 33.76
C GLY A 56 10.18 -21.90 32.38
N VAL A 57 9.57 -22.98 31.89
CA VAL A 57 8.87 -22.99 30.58
C VAL A 57 7.64 -22.09 30.60
N SER A 58 6.87 -22.09 31.70
CA SER A 58 5.71 -21.20 31.84
C SER A 58 6.11 -19.72 31.81
N LEU A 59 7.22 -19.35 32.45
CA LEU A 59 7.72 -17.97 32.44
C LEU A 59 8.15 -17.55 31.03
N LEU A 60 8.81 -18.44 30.28
CA LEU A 60 9.22 -18.17 28.91
C LEU A 60 8.00 -17.92 28.01
N LEU A 61 6.98 -18.77 28.08
CA LEU A 61 5.73 -18.59 27.32
C LEU A 61 5.04 -17.26 27.69
N LEU A 62 5.05 -16.89 28.96
CA LEU A 62 4.50 -15.61 29.42
C LEU A 62 5.25 -14.41 28.80
N ILE A 63 6.59 -14.46 28.76
CA ILE A 63 7.40 -13.38 28.16
C ILE A 63 7.13 -13.25 26.65
N VAL A 64 7.00 -14.37 25.94
CA VAL A 64 6.71 -14.38 24.50
C VAL A 64 5.32 -13.81 24.22
N THR A 65 4.31 -14.20 25.01
CA THR A 65 2.95 -13.67 24.86
C THR A 65 2.90 -12.17 25.17
N ILE A 66 3.54 -11.70 26.23
CA ILE A 66 3.65 -10.26 26.55
C ILE A 66 4.31 -9.50 25.39
N ARG A 67 5.42 -10.02 24.83
CA ARG A 67 6.07 -9.39 23.67
C ARG A 67 5.18 -9.35 22.43
N TYR A 68 4.46 -10.44 22.14
CA TYR A 68 3.49 -10.50 21.05
C TYR A 68 2.37 -9.46 21.24
N VAL A 69 1.83 -9.38 22.46
CA VAL A 69 0.80 -8.41 22.85
C VAL A 69 1.32 -6.98 22.68
N ILE A 70 2.48 -6.62 23.24
CA ILE A 70 3.06 -5.28 23.08
C ILE A 70 3.27 -4.93 21.60
N LYS A 71 3.78 -5.87 20.79
CA LYS A 71 3.93 -5.65 19.34
C LYS A 71 2.58 -5.43 18.67
N LYS A 72 1.57 -6.26 18.99
CA LYS A 72 0.22 -6.14 18.44
C LYS A 72 -0.44 -4.83 18.83
N TYR A 73 -0.35 -4.43 20.10
CA TYR A 73 -0.87 -3.15 20.58
C TYR A 73 -0.12 -1.97 19.98
N ARG A 74 1.21 -2.04 19.82
CA ARG A 74 2.00 -0.98 19.15
C ARG A 74 1.65 -0.85 17.67
N VAL A 75 1.43 -1.96 16.97
CA VAL A 75 0.98 -1.95 15.57
C VAL A 75 -0.43 -1.36 15.48
N PHE A 76 -1.32 -1.73 16.40
CA PHE A 76 -2.69 -1.21 16.46
C PHE A 76 -2.73 0.28 16.83
N THR A 77 -1.91 0.75 17.77
CA THR A 77 -1.87 2.18 18.16
C THR A 77 -1.17 3.05 17.12
N VAL A 78 -0.13 2.55 16.42
CA VAL A 78 0.49 3.28 15.30
C VAL A 78 -0.47 3.43 14.10
N GLN A 79 -1.48 2.57 13.97
CA GLN A 79 -2.55 2.73 12.98
C GLN A 79 -3.62 3.75 13.40
N HIS A 80 -3.62 4.19 14.66
CA HIS A 80 -4.64 5.05 15.27
C HIS A 80 -4.10 6.40 15.79
N GLU A 81 -2.89 6.81 15.42
CA GLU A 81 -2.54 8.22 15.53
C GLU A 81 -3.32 9.00 14.47
N GLU A 82 -4.21 9.88 14.91
CA GLU A 82 -4.91 10.87 14.09
C GLU A 82 -3.91 11.78 13.34
N LYS A 83 -3.33 11.28 12.25
CA LYS A 83 -3.08 12.16 11.12
C LYS A 83 -4.44 12.63 10.67
N LYS A 84 -4.68 13.95 10.66
CA LYS A 84 -5.81 14.55 9.93
C LYS A 84 -5.82 13.90 8.54
N GLY A 85 -6.74 12.96 8.32
CA GLY A 85 -6.80 12.17 7.09
C GLY A 85 -7.05 13.11 5.93
N ILE A 86 -6.57 12.75 4.74
CA ILE A 86 -6.90 13.52 3.54
C ILE A 86 -8.41 13.43 3.35
N THR A 87 -9.06 14.59 3.44
CA THR A 87 -10.51 14.77 3.35
C THR A 87 -10.94 15.22 1.96
N ARG A 88 -10.08 15.96 1.28
CA ARG A 88 -10.36 16.54 -0.03
C ARG A 88 -9.13 16.72 -0.89
N LEU A 89 -9.37 16.80 -2.19
CA LEU A 89 -8.41 17.17 -3.22
C LEU A 89 -8.72 18.59 -3.68
N VAL A 90 -7.70 19.42 -3.82
CA VAL A 90 -7.84 20.83 -4.26
C VAL A 90 -7.04 21.02 -5.54
N LEU A 91 -7.72 21.34 -6.64
CA LEU A 91 -7.12 21.76 -7.89
C LEU A 91 -6.55 23.18 -7.73
N LEU A 92 -5.29 23.37 -8.07
CA LEU A 92 -4.63 24.67 -8.07
C LEU A 92 -4.38 25.16 -9.49
N ASP A 93 -4.50 26.47 -9.71
CA ASP A 93 -4.10 27.16 -10.95
C ASP A 93 -2.57 27.30 -11.08
N GLU A 94 -2.03 28.29 -11.80
CA GLU A 94 -0.59 28.57 -11.92
C GLU A 94 -0.04 29.38 -10.74
N GLU A 95 -0.84 30.29 -10.21
CA GLU A 95 -0.52 31.17 -9.09
C GLU A 95 -0.54 30.45 -7.74
N GLY A 96 -1.29 29.34 -7.65
CA GLY A 96 -1.42 28.50 -6.45
C GLY A 96 -2.76 28.66 -5.74
N GLU A 97 -3.72 29.33 -6.37
CA GLU A 97 -5.06 29.52 -5.84
C GLU A 97 -5.96 28.32 -6.11
N SER A 98 -6.97 28.13 -5.26
CA SER A 98 -7.92 27.02 -5.38
C SER A 98 -8.94 27.29 -6.48
N VAL A 99 -9.00 26.39 -7.46
CA VAL A 99 -9.95 26.46 -8.58
C VAL A 99 -11.15 25.56 -8.35
N LYS A 100 -10.93 24.34 -7.85
CA LYS A 100 -11.96 23.31 -7.67
C LYS A 100 -11.57 22.36 -6.55
N GLU A 101 -12.56 21.81 -5.85
CA GLU A 101 -12.34 20.87 -4.76
C GLU A 101 -13.22 19.63 -4.91
N TRP A 102 -12.69 18.47 -4.49
CA TRP A 102 -13.43 17.21 -4.39
C TRP A 102 -13.28 16.63 -2.99
N TYR A 103 -14.39 16.31 -2.33
CA TYR A 103 -14.37 15.60 -1.05
C TYR A 103 -14.26 14.10 -1.31
N ILE A 104 -13.34 13.44 -0.62
CA ILE A 104 -13.01 12.02 -0.85
C ILE A 104 -13.18 11.16 0.40
N GLN A 105 -13.82 11.70 1.44
CA GLN A 105 -14.09 10.96 2.66
C GLN A 105 -15.08 9.82 2.38
N GLY A 106 -14.74 8.61 2.81
CA GLY A 106 -15.57 7.41 2.60
C GLY A 106 -15.26 6.68 1.28
N GLU A 107 -14.53 7.30 0.36
CA GLU A 107 -14.12 6.69 -0.89
C GLU A 107 -12.96 5.73 -0.70
N THR A 108 -12.95 4.63 -1.46
CA THR A 108 -11.88 3.63 -1.43
C THR A 108 -10.99 3.64 -2.66
N SER A 109 -11.52 4.15 -3.79
CA SER A 109 -10.82 4.23 -5.06
C SER A 109 -11.42 5.35 -5.91
N LEU A 110 -10.59 6.14 -6.56
CA LEU A 110 -10.99 7.25 -7.42
C LEU A 110 -10.15 7.27 -8.69
N LEU A 111 -10.80 7.28 -9.84
CA LEU A 111 -10.20 7.45 -11.15
C LEU A 111 -10.03 8.94 -11.45
N ILE A 112 -8.81 9.34 -11.83
CA ILE A 112 -8.47 10.71 -12.18
C ILE A 112 -8.17 10.77 -13.68
N GLY A 113 -8.77 11.73 -14.37
CA GLY A 113 -8.54 11.90 -15.81
C GLY A 113 -9.48 12.91 -16.44
N LYS A 114 -10.04 12.57 -17.59
CA LYS A 114 -10.99 13.41 -18.32
C LYS A 114 -12.24 12.65 -18.70
N ASN A 115 -13.37 13.29 -18.42
CA ASN A 115 -14.65 12.83 -18.93
C ASN A 115 -14.70 12.91 -20.46
N SER A 116 -15.41 11.95 -21.05
CA SER A 116 -15.79 11.93 -22.45
C SER A 116 -17.08 11.12 -22.61
N SER A 117 -17.70 11.15 -23.80
CA SER A 117 -18.92 10.37 -24.07
C SER A 117 -18.80 8.86 -23.84
N GLN A 118 -17.58 8.32 -23.75
CA GLN A 118 -17.29 6.90 -23.54
C GLN A 118 -16.49 6.62 -22.26
N ASN A 119 -16.17 7.64 -21.46
CA ASN A 119 -15.31 7.50 -20.29
C ASN A 119 -15.74 8.48 -19.20
N GLU A 120 -16.11 7.97 -18.04
CA GLU A 120 -16.42 8.75 -16.85
C GLU A 120 -15.31 8.54 -15.81
N VAL A 121 -14.92 9.61 -15.12
CA VAL A 121 -13.92 9.60 -14.07
C VAL A 121 -14.48 10.27 -12.83
N ASP A 122 -14.03 9.84 -11.65
CA ASP A 122 -14.49 10.40 -10.37
C ASP A 122 -13.93 11.82 -10.16
N ILE A 123 -12.68 12.04 -10.57
CA ILE A 123 -11.98 13.34 -10.51
C ILE A 123 -11.74 13.83 -11.94
N ASP A 124 -12.68 14.63 -12.43
CA ASP A 124 -12.64 15.17 -13.79
C ASP A 124 -11.82 16.46 -13.91
N LEU A 125 -10.75 16.38 -14.71
CA LEU A 125 -9.82 17.46 -15.02
C LEU A 125 -10.01 18.00 -16.44
N SER A 126 -11.16 17.77 -17.08
CA SER A 126 -11.46 18.29 -18.43
C SER A 126 -11.42 19.81 -18.52
N ASP A 127 -11.76 20.51 -17.44
CA ASP A 127 -11.75 21.98 -17.34
C ASP A 127 -10.41 22.56 -16.85
N ALA A 128 -9.41 21.70 -16.60
CA ALA A 128 -8.10 22.18 -16.17
C ALA A 128 -7.37 22.87 -17.33
N GLU A 129 -6.58 23.90 -17.03
CA GLU A 129 -5.82 24.66 -18.05
C GLU A 129 -4.95 23.77 -18.96
N TYR A 130 -4.31 22.77 -18.37
CA TYR A 130 -3.47 21.79 -19.07
C TYR A 130 -4.20 20.49 -19.45
N ALA A 131 -5.53 20.50 -19.57
CA ALA A 131 -6.35 19.32 -19.87
C ALA A 131 -5.93 18.59 -21.16
N SER A 132 -5.35 19.28 -22.14
CA SER A 132 -4.83 18.66 -23.36
C SER A 132 -3.73 17.62 -23.10
N LEU A 133 -2.99 17.76 -22.00
CA LEU A 133 -1.91 16.86 -21.57
C LEU A 133 -2.40 15.71 -20.66
N ILE A 134 -3.68 15.73 -20.28
CA ILE A 134 -4.23 14.73 -19.37
C ILE A 134 -4.85 13.59 -20.20
N SER A 135 -4.42 12.35 -19.95
CA SER A 135 -5.07 11.15 -20.48
C SER A 135 -6.53 11.02 -19.96
N LYS A 136 -7.41 10.37 -20.75
CA LYS A 136 -8.81 10.09 -20.33
C LYS A 136 -8.87 9.35 -19.00
N GLN A 137 -8.01 8.35 -18.86
CA GLN A 137 -7.70 7.65 -17.60
C GLN A 137 -6.21 7.90 -17.36
N HIS A 138 -5.88 8.63 -16.30
CA HIS A 138 -4.50 9.09 -16.07
C HIS A 138 -3.91 8.46 -14.83
N ALA A 139 -4.65 8.47 -13.74
CA ALA A 139 -4.20 7.97 -12.46
C ALA A 139 -5.36 7.32 -11.71
N VAL A 140 -5.04 6.44 -10.79
CA VAL A 140 -5.97 5.96 -9.76
C VAL A 140 -5.46 6.35 -8.39
N LEU A 141 -6.38 6.76 -7.53
CA LEU A 141 -6.13 7.08 -6.14
C LEU A 141 -6.85 6.04 -5.28
N ASN A 142 -6.10 5.20 -4.57
CA ASN A 142 -6.62 4.08 -3.80
C ASN A 142 -6.37 4.27 -2.30
N TYR A 143 -7.37 3.99 -1.48
CA TYR A 143 -7.25 3.96 -0.02
C TYR A 143 -7.04 2.53 0.46
N ALA A 144 -5.89 2.26 1.07
CA ALA A 144 -5.53 0.95 1.58
C ALA A 144 -4.79 1.07 2.91
N ALA A 145 -5.13 0.21 3.88
CA ALA A 145 -4.47 0.13 5.18
C ALA A 145 -4.29 1.51 5.87
N GLY A 146 -5.32 2.35 5.82
CA GLY A 146 -5.32 3.67 6.45
C GLY A 146 -4.64 4.79 5.66
N ASN A 147 -4.20 4.54 4.42
CA ASN A 147 -3.39 5.48 3.65
C ASN A 147 -3.87 5.60 2.20
N TRP A 148 -3.67 6.79 1.62
CA TRP A 148 -3.91 7.04 0.20
C TRP A 148 -2.66 6.75 -0.64
N TYR A 149 -2.87 6.11 -1.78
CA TYR A 149 -1.83 5.77 -2.75
C TYR A 149 -2.27 6.23 -4.13
N ILE A 150 -1.40 6.98 -4.81
CA ILE A 150 -1.61 7.34 -6.21
C ILE A 150 -0.77 6.43 -7.10
N GLU A 151 -1.36 5.98 -8.20
CA GLU A 151 -0.71 5.17 -9.20
C GLU A 151 -0.99 5.72 -10.59
N ASP A 152 0.05 5.79 -11.41
CA ASP A 152 -0.04 6.13 -12.82
C ASP A 152 -0.46 4.90 -13.62
N ILE A 153 -1.54 5.02 -14.38
CA ILE A 153 -2.13 3.90 -15.14
C ILE A 153 -1.77 4.01 -16.62
N ASP A 154 -0.47 4.10 -16.90
CA ASP A 154 0.08 4.24 -18.25
C ASP A 154 -0.35 5.52 -18.97
N SER A 155 -0.31 6.63 -18.25
CA SER A 155 -0.60 7.94 -18.81
C SER A 155 0.51 8.42 -19.76
N LYS A 156 0.15 9.30 -20.71
CA LYS A 156 1.11 9.81 -21.71
C LYS A 156 2.17 10.72 -21.11
N ASN A 157 1.79 11.55 -20.14
CA ASN A 157 2.64 12.61 -19.61
C ASN A 157 3.14 12.34 -18.19
N GLY A 158 2.59 11.33 -17.52
CA GLY A 158 3.03 10.84 -16.24
C GLY A 158 2.65 11.69 -15.04
N ILE A 159 2.94 11.16 -13.86
CA ILE A 159 2.69 11.82 -12.57
C ILE A 159 3.99 12.29 -11.91
N GLY A 160 3.97 13.50 -11.35
CA GLY A 160 4.98 13.99 -10.41
C GLY A 160 4.42 14.20 -9.01
N VAL A 161 5.27 14.16 -7.99
CA VAL A 161 4.91 14.45 -6.61
C VAL A 161 5.89 15.43 -5.98
N LYS A 162 5.38 16.35 -5.18
CA LYS A 162 6.14 17.22 -4.29
C LYS A 162 5.60 17.03 -2.88
N LYS A 163 6.47 16.56 -1.98
CA LYS A 163 6.09 16.36 -0.57
C LYS A 163 5.91 17.71 0.14
N ALA A 164 4.96 17.81 1.06
CA ALA A 164 4.64 19.04 1.79
C ALA A 164 5.86 19.75 2.40
N ASN A 165 6.82 18.96 2.90
CA ASN A 165 8.04 19.43 3.56
C ASN A 165 9.27 19.49 2.65
N LYS A 166 9.11 19.34 1.33
CA LYS A 166 10.21 19.36 0.37
C LYS A 166 9.93 20.32 -0.78
N SER A 167 10.97 21.01 -1.24
CA SER A 167 10.89 21.87 -2.43
C SER A 167 10.95 21.07 -3.74
N THR A 168 11.56 19.89 -3.72
CA THR A 168 11.85 19.10 -4.93
C THR A 168 10.65 18.30 -5.42
N LYS A 169 10.35 18.44 -6.72
CA LYS A 169 9.42 17.57 -7.46
C LYS A 169 10.13 16.30 -7.91
N ARG A 170 9.49 15.15 -7.78
CA ARG A 170 9.98 13.85 -8.25
C ARG A 170 8.93 13.19 -9.16
N ARG A 171 9.36 12.67 -10.30
CA ARG A 171 8.50 11.85 -11.18
C ARG A 171 8.27 10.47 -10.56
N LEU A 172 7.05 9.96 -10.64
CA LEU A 172 6.72 8.62 -10.20
C LEU A 172 7.00 7.60 -11.30
N GLU A 173 7.31 6.37 -10.90
CA GLU A 173 7.38 5.25 -11.82
C GLU A 173 5.96 4.81 -12.21
N ASN A 174 5.79 4.44 -13.47
CA ASN A 174 4.50 4.00 -14.00
C ASN A 174 4.07 2.69 -13.32
N GLN A 175 2.75 2.51 -13.10
CA GLN A 175 2.17 1.29 -12.52
C GLN A 175 2.76 0.89 -11.16
N THR A 176 3.25 1.87 -10.40
CA THR A 176 3.78 1.67 -9.06
C THR A 176 3.04 2.56 -8.07
N PRO A 177 2.32 1.99 -7.09
CA PRO A 177 1.56 2.77 -6.12
C PRO A 177 2.50 3.58 -5.23
N TYR A 178 2.18 4.86 -5.07
CA TYR A 178 2.97 5.79 -4.27
C TYR A 178 2.13 6.42 -3.15
N ARG A 179 2.61 6.30 -1.91
CA ARG A 179 1.91 6.84 -0.74
C ARG A 179 1.88 8.37 -0.73
N ILE A 180 0.68 8.91 -0.54
CA ILE A 180 0.41 10.35 -0.42
C ILE A 180 0.02 10.68 1.03
N ASP A 181 0.54 11.80 1.52
CA ASP A 181 0.21 12.36 2.83
C ASP A 181 -0.50 13.72 2.66
N SER A 182 -1.25 14.17 3.67
CA SER A 182 -1.87 15.51 3.65
C SER A 182 -0.78 16.60 3.52
N GLY A 183 -1.05 17.59 2.69
CA GLY A 183 -0.14 18.68 2.30
C GLY A 183 0.71 18.38 1.06
N ASP A 184 0.72 17.15 0.56
CA ASP A 184 1.44 16.81 -0.67
C ASP A 184 0.74 17.41 -1.90
N ILE A 185 1.53 17.77 -2.90
CA ILE A 185 1.05 18.21 -4.22
C ILE A 185 1.44 17.16 -5.25
N ILE A 186 0.45 16.63 -5.97
CA ILE A 186 0.70 15.85 -7.18
C ILE A 186 0.61 16.75 -8.41
N TYR A 187 1.35 16.36 -9.42
CA TYR A 187 1.37 16.97 -10.74
C TYR A 187 0.89 15.92 -11.73
N ILE A 188 -0.31 16.09 -12.26
CA ILE A 188 -0.83 15.27 -13.35
C ILE A 188 -0.54 16.04 -14.63
N ALA A 189 0.47 15.59 -15.38
CA ALA A 189 1.19 16.44 -16.33
C ALA A 189 1.68 17.75 -15.66
N ASN A 190 1.04 18.88 -15.95
CA ASN A 190 1.32 20.20 -15.36
C ASN A 190 0.24 20.67 -14.38
N THR A 191 -0.90 19.99 -14.32
CA THR A 191 -2.00 20.32 -13.41
C THR A 191 -1.64 19.93 -11.98
N ARG A 192 -1.88 20.85 -11.03
CA ARG A 192 -1.49 20.71 -9.62
C ARG A 192 -2.69 20.34 -8.77
N ILE A 193 -2.59 19.27 -7.99
CA ILE A 193 -3.63 18.87 -7.03
C ILE A 193 -3.00 18.74 -5.65
N LEU A 194 -3.52 19.50 -4.70
CA LEU A 194 -3.12 19.52 -3.30
C LEU A 194 -4.04 18.61 -2.48
N PHE A 195 -3.44 17.76 -1.66
CA PHE A 195 -4.15 16.84 -0.75
C PHE A 195 -4.34 17.53 0.60
N LYS A 196 -5.58 17.65 1.09
CA LYS A 196 -5.91 18.29 2.38
C LYS A 196 -6.68 17.36 3.31
#